data_AF-A0A940N8D9-F1
#
_entry.id   AF-A0A940N8D9-F1
#
_cell.length_a   1.000
_cell.length_b   1.000
_cell.length_c   1.000
_cell.angle_alpha   90.00
_cell.angle_beta   90.00
_cell.angle_gamma   90.00
#
_symmetry.space_group_name_H-M   'P 1'
#
loop_
_entity.id
_entity.type
_entity.pdbx_description
1 polymer ?
#
loop_
_entity_poly.entity_id
_entity_poly.type
_entity_poly.pdbx_seq_one_letter_code
_entity_poly.pdbx_strand_id
1 'polypeptide(L)' 'MDNYQLESELNHLERVLAHMAAENRFPLSYWRVRLNALLAASLVPSQRTRARKLDELLHTLETRAPQVG' A
#
# COMPACT_ATOMS: atom_id res chain seq x y z
N MET A 1 -3.27 -5.19 15.62
CA MET A 1 -1.89 -5.40 15.15
C MET A 1 -0.97 -4.73 16.14
N ASP A 2 0.09 -5.41 16.56
CA ASP A 2 1.13 -4.77 17.36
C ASP A 2 2.10 -3.97 16.46
N ASN A 3 2.96 -3.15 17.06
CA ASN A 3 3.89 -2.29 16.32
C ASN A 3 4.87 -3.07 15.41
N TYR A 4 5.25 -4.29 15.80
CA TYR A 4 6.17 -5.11 15.02
C TYR A 4 5.49 -5.65 13.76
N GLN A 5 4.24 -6.09 13.89
CA GLN A 5 3.40 -6.51 12.76
C GLN A 5 3.17 -5.34 11.79
N LEU A 6 2.89 -4.14 12.31
CA LEU A 6 2.70 -2.94 11.47
C LEU A 6 3.97 -2.58 10.69
N GLU A 7 5.15 -2.68 11.32
CA GLU A 7 6.43 -2.46 10.62
C GLU A 7 6.69 -3.52 9.54
N SER A 8 6.46 -4.80 9.85
CA SER A 8 6.60 -5.88 8.88
C SER A 8 5.68 -5.67 7.67
N GLU A 9 4.44 -5.28 7.92
CA GLU A 9 3.44 -5.02 6.88
C GLU A 9 3.81 -3.81 6.02
N LEU A 10 4.30 -2.72 6.63
CA LEU A 10 4.82 -1.56 5.90
C LEU A 10 5.99 -1.95 5.00
N ASN A 11 6.98 -2.66 5.54
CA ASN A 11 8.14 -3.12 4.77
C ASN A 11 7.73 -4.02 3.59
N HIS A 12 6.74 -4.88 3.81
CA HIS A 12 6.20 -5.74 2.77
C HIS A 12 5.51 -4.92 1.68
N LEU A 13 4.60 -4.01 2.04
CA LEU A 13 3.88 -3.18 1.08
C LEU A 13 4.83 -2.28 0.26
N GLU A 14 5.85 -1.71 0.90
CA GLU A 14 6.88 -0.93 0.19
C GLU A 14 7.61 -1.74 -0.88
N ARG A 15 8.02 -2.97 -0.54
CA ARG A 15 8.72 -3.86 -1.49
C ARG A 15 7.82 -4.30 -2.64
N VAL A 16 6.60 -4.72 -2.32
CA VAL A 16 5.69 -5.25 -3.34
C VAL A 16 5.19 -4.12 -4.24
N LEU A 17 4.79 -2.95 -3.72
CA LEU A 17 4.34 -1.84 -4.55
C LEU A 17 5.44 -1.30 -5.47
N ALA A 18 6.70 -1.29 -5.01
CA ALA A 18 7.84 -0.95 -5.85
C ALA A 18 8.03 -1.94 -7.03
N HIS A 19 7.83 -3.24 -6.80
CA HIS A 19 7.90 -4.26 -7.86
C HIS A 19 6.67 -4.24 -8.77
N MET A 20 5.47 -4.00 -8.22
CA MET A 20 4.22 -3.98 -8.98
C MET A 20 4.21 -2.89 -10.05
N ALA A 21 4.84 -1.75 -9.80
CA ALA A 21 5.01 -0.68 -10.78
C ALA A 21 5.78 -1.13 -12.04
N ALA A 22 6.56 -2.22 -11.97
CA ALA A 22 7.34 -2.75 -13.08
C ALA A 22 6.63 -3.85 -13.90
N GLU A 23 5.73 -4.63 -13.29
CA GLU A 23 5.24 -5.90 -13.88
C GLU A 23 3.77 -5.85 -14.40
N ASN A 24 3.10 -4.71 -14.29
CA ASN A 24 1.88 -4.30 -15.02
C ASN A 24 0.65 -5.24 -14.99
N ARG A 25 0.57 -6.25 -14.11
CA ARG A 25 -0.61 -7.12 -13.96
C ARG A 25 -0.85 -7.56 -12.52
N PHE A 26 -1.49 -6.71 -11.71
CA PHE A 26 -1.89 -7.06 -10.35
C PHE A 26 -3.28 -6.52 -9.98
N PRO A 27 -4.03 -7.22 -9.10
CA PRO A 27 -5.32 -6.75 -8.59
C PRO A 27 -5.10 -5.62 -7.58
N LEU A 28 -5.09 -4.37 -8.05
CA LEU A 28 -4.87 -3.18 -7.20
C LEU A 28 -5.92 -3.08 -6.07
N SER A 29 -7.13 -3.57 -6.30
CA SER A 29 -8.20 -3.63 -5.28
C SER A 29 -7.81 -4.43 -4.04
N TYR A 30 -7.07 -5.54 -4.19
CA TYR A 30 -6.59 -6.33 -3.06
C TYR A 30 -5.62 -5.53 -2.19
N TRP A 31 -4.67 -4.83 -2.82
CA TRP A 31 -3.68 -4.00 -2.13
C TRP A 31 -4.32 -2.77 -1.48
N ARG A 32 -5.35 -2.20 -2.11
CA ARG A 32 -6.14 -1.11 -1.53
C ARG A 32 -6.82 -1.53 -0.23
N VAL A 33 -7.45 -2.70 -0.21
CA VAL A 33 -8.09 -3.24 1.01
C VAL A 33 -7.05 -3.43 2.12
N ARG A 34 -5.88 -3.99 1.80
CA ARG A 34 -4.80 -4.18 2.79
C ARG A 34 -4.25 -2.86 3.32
N LEU A 35 -4.02 -1.87 2.46
CA LEU A 35 -3.52 -0.57 2.88
C LEU A 35 -4.54 0.19 3.75
N ASN A 36 -5.83 0.07 3.44
CA ASN A 36 -6.89 0.64 4.28
C ASN A 36 -6.92 0.04 5.68
N ALA A 37 -6.73 -1.29 5.80
CA ALA A 37 -6.63 -1.95 7.10
C ALA A 37 -5.42 -1.44 7.91
N LEU A 38 -4.29 -1.19 7.24
CA LEU A 38 -3.10 -0.61 7.86
C LEU A 38 -3.32 0.84 8.31
N LEU A 39 -3.95 1.67 7.47
CA LEU A 39 -4.25 3.07 7.77
C LEU A 39 -5.26 3.24 8.91
N ALA A 40 -6.14 2.25 9.10
CA ALA A 40 -7.09 2.20 10.21
C ALA A 40 -6.44 1.82 11.56
N ALA A 41 -5.20 1.29 11.54
CA ALA A 41 -4.48 0.95 12.76
C ALA A 41 -3.88 2.18 13.46
N SER A 42 -3.50 2.02 14.74
CA SER A 42 -2.80 3.06 15.49
C SER A 42 -1.33 3.14 15.05
N LEU A 43 -1.05 3.98 14.06
CA LEU A 43 0.30 4.18 13.51
C LEU A 43 1.05 5.28 14.25
N VAL A 44 2.32 5.03 14.57
CA VAL A 44 3.26 6.07 15.03
C VAL A 44 3.58 7.06 13.88
N PRO A 45 4.11 8.27 14.16
CA PRO A 45 4.29 9.30 13.13
C PRO A 45 5.15 8.87 11.92
N SER A 46 6.20 8.08 12.14
CA SER A 46 7.05 7.53 11.07
C SER A 46 6.28 6.57 10.17
N GLN A 47 5.53 5.65 10.77
CA GLN A 47 4.66 4.69 10.07
C GLN A 47 3.57 5.38 9.25
N ARG A 48 2.93 6.41 9.83
CA ARG A 48 1.89 7.19 9.14
C ARG A 48 2.43 7.88 7.89
N THR A 49 3.63 8.43 7.98
CA THR A 49 4.29 9.08 6.83
C THR A 49 4.54 8.07 5.71
N ARG A 50 4.99 6.85 6.05
CA ARG A 50 5.24 5.78 5.08
C ARG A 50 3.94 5.26 4.46
N ALA A 51 2.92 5.01 5.28
CA ALA A 51 1.61 4.55 4.82
C ALA A 51 0.96 5.55 3.83
N ARG A 52 1.10 6.86 4.07
CA ARG A 52 0.64 7.90 3.13
C ARG A 52 1.35 7.84 1.78
N LYS A 53 2.68 7.67 1.77
CA LYS A 53 3.44 7.51 0.52
C LYS A 53 2.99 6.29 -0.28
N LEU A 54 2.68 5.18 0.41
CA LEU A 54 2.14 3.98 -0.22
C LEU A 54 0.75 4.22 -0.82
N ASP A 55 -0.08 5.01 -0.14
CA ASP A 55 -1.43 5.37 -0.63
C ASP A 55 -1.34 6.22 -1.90
N GLU A 56 -0.46 7.23 -1.92
CA GLU A 56 -0.20 8.05 -3.10
C GLU A 56 0.33 7.21 -4.29
N LEU A 57 1.26 6.29 -4.03
CA LEU A 57 1.77 5.37 -5.04
C LEU A 57 0.67 4.47 -5.59
N LEU A 58 -0.14 3.85 -4.72
CA LEU A 58 -1.21 2.96 -5.13
C LEU A 58 -2.30 3.72 -5.91
N HIS A 59 -2.65 4.93 -5.48
CA HIS A 59 -3.57 5.79 -6.21
C HIS A 59 -3.04 6.16 -7.61
N THR A 60 -1.74 6.43 -7.72
CA THR A 60 -1.09 6.65 -9.02
C THR A 60 -1.13 5.41 -9.92
N LEU A 61 -0.99 4.22 -9.35
CA LEU A 61 -1.10 2.96 -10.11
C LEU A 61 -2.54 2.70 -10.57
N GLU A 62 -3.53 2.95 -9.69
CA GLU A 62 -4.95 2.79 -10.01
C GLU A 62 -5.42 3.74 -11.11
N THR A 63 -4.92 4.97 -11.13
CA THR A 63 -5.24 5.95 -12.17
C THR A 63 -4.56 5.66 -13.51
N ARG A 64 -3.44 4.93 -13.50
CA ARG A 64 -2.74 4.49 -14.72
C ARG A 64 -3.28 3.18 -15.28
N ALA A 65 -3.82 2.31 -14.43
CA ALA A 65 -4.51 1.11 -14.87
C ALA A 65 -5.81 1.53 -15.59
N PRO A 66 -6.08 1.01 -16.80
CA PRO A 66 -7.39 1.21 -17.41
C PRO A 66 -8.43 0.65 -16.45
N GLN A 67 -9.35 1.50 -16.02
CA GLN A 67 -10.51 1.09 -15.24
C GLN A 67 -11.34 0.23 -16.18
N VAL A 68 -11.14 -1.09 -16.14
CA VAL A 68 -12.04 -2.03 -16.82
C VAL A 68 -13.33 -1.95 -16.02
N GLY A 69 -14.27 -1.15 -16.53
CA GLY A 69 -15.64 -1.03 -16.02
C GLY A 69 -16.42 -2.32 -16.14
#